data_AF-A0A3N0A2S0-F1
#
_entry.id   AF-A0A3N0A2S0-F1
#
_cell.length_a   1.000
_cell.length_b   1.000
_cell.length_c   1.000
_cell.angle_alpha   90.00
_cell.angle_beta   90.00
_cell.angle_gamma   90.00
#
_symmetry.space_group_name_H-M   'P 1'
#
loop_
_entity.id
_entity.type
_entity.pdbx_description
1 polymer ?
#
loop_
_entity_poly.entity_id
_entity_poly.type
_entity_poly.pdbx_seq_one_letter_code
_entity_poly.pdbx_strand_id
1 'polypeptide(L)'
;MRQIVLAMAVLIALVPLASAAEPVAPDPDTEYNLTAAGATFPFPLIDLWRVEYNKIYENINLNYQSIGSGGGIKQHIEGTVNFAASDKPLSDAELGLAPGTLHIPESIGGVAMVYNIPEIPQKGLQLTSDAIAGIFLGEITRWNDPAIVSENPGLNLPDMEIVTAHRSDGAGTTFIFTDYLSVISPEWELQIGAGKSVPWPSGLAAAGNEGVAGIIKSTEYAIGYVELAYAFQTGMSYAYIQNAEKSAFIEPSLESISAASSGTAESLPAAADSWNDVSLVNAPGADSYPIASFTYLILYDDLKPVTDDIGQARAVIHLVHWMITDGQEFAPSLLYVPLGEKVVDIGIEGLEQVTYGGKQIWGEDSMDVQDDKADDGAGGGCLIATATYGTELAPQVQMLREIRDGKLLHTESGRSFMAGFNNVYYIFSPHIADMERKSPVFREVVKLALTPMLLTLPVMSHADSEYEVLTHGIGVLALNLGMYVAAPAVLVYGMIKRRQ
;
A
#
# COMPACT_ATOMS: atom_id res chain seq x y z
N MET A 1 9.97 -62.49 28.47
CA MET A 1 9.52 -61.99 27.15
C MET A 1 8.26 -61.16 27.39
N ARG A 2 8.33 -59.84 27.11
CA ARG A 2 7.21 -58.86 26.92
C ARG A 2 6.27 -58.65 28.14
N GLN A 3 6.45 -57.64 29.00
CA GLN A 3 6.15 -56.20 28.85
C GLN A 3 4.90 -55.88 28.01
N ILE A 4 3.79 -55.54 28.68
CA ILE A 4 2.75 -54.64 28.18
C ILE A 4 2.32 -53.75 29.35
N VAL A 5 2.71 -52.48 29.30
CA VAL A 5 2.22 -51.39 30.14
C VAL A 5 1.03 -50.77 29.41
N LEU A 6 -0.11 -50.64 30.10
CA LEU A 6 -1.24 -49.83 29.65
C LEU A 6 -0.82 -48.36 29.63
N ALA A 7 -0.84 -47.74 28.45
CA ALA A 7 -0.82 -46.30 28.30
C ALA A 7 -2.25 -45.84 27.96
N MET A 8 -2.84 -45.03 28.84
CA MET A 8 -4.05 -44.25 28.55
C MET A 8 -3.71 -43.24 27.46
N ALA A 9 -4.29 -43.38 26.27
CA ALA A 9 -4.31 -42.34 25.27
C ALA A 9 -5.41 -41.33 25.63
N VAL A 10 -5.01 -40.17 26.15
CA VAL A 10 -5.85 -38.97 26.17
C VAL A 10 -5.82 -38.43 24.74
N LEU A 11 -6.95 -38.55 24.04
CA LEU A 11 -7.16 -37.93 22.75
C LEU A 11 -7.35 -36.43 22.99
N ILE A 12 -6.28 -35.64 22.85
CA ILE A 12 -6.41 -34.18 22.73
C ILE A 12 -7.00 -33.94 21.35
N ALA A 13 -8.27 -33.53 21.30
CA ALA A 13 -8.83 -32.96 20.09
C ALA A 13 -8.06 -31.67 19.80
N LEU A 14 -7.20 -31.68 18.78
CA LEU A 14 -6.77 -30.44 18.13
C LEU A 14 -8.04 -29.84 17.51
N VAL A 15 -8.59 -28.84 18.18
CA VAL A 15 -9.38 -27.82 17.47
C VAL A 15 -8.38 -27.14 16.55
N PRO A 16 -8.59 -27.11 15.23
CA PRO A 16 -7.76 -26.27 14.38
C PRO A 16 -7.95 -24.84 14.89
N LEU A 17 -6.86 -24.18 15.30
CA LEU A 17 -6.89 -22.72 15.36
C LEU A 17 -7.33 -22.28 13.97
N ALA A 18 -8.41 -21.50 13.89
CA ALA A 18 -8.71 -20.78 12.66
C ALA A 18 -7.46 -19.93 12.37
N SER A 19 -6.76 -20.24 11.28
CA SER A 19 -5.71 -19.37 10.76
C SER A 19 -6.37 -18.04 10.46
N ALA A 20 -5.81 -16.93 10.95
CA ALA A 20 -6.21 -15.62 10.45
C ALA A 20 -6.04 -15.65 8.91
N ALA A 21 -7.00 -15.08 8.19
CA ALA A 21 -6.89 -14.97 6.75
C ALA A 21 -5.70 -14.03 6.43
N GLU A 22 -4.79 -14.45 5.56
CA GLU A 22 -3.67 -13.64 5.09
C GLU A 22 -4.02 -13.00 3.73
N PRO A 23 -3.35 -11.91 3.32
CA PRO A 23 -3.59 -11.32 2.01
C PRO A 23 -3.21 -12.30 0.89
N VAL A 24 -3.96 -12.27 -0.20
CA VAL A 24 -3.72 -13.14 -1.36
C VAL A 24 -2.35 -12.81 -1.96
N ALA A 25 -1.48 -13.82 -2.07
CA ALA A 25 -0.18 -13.67 -2.71
C ALA A 25 -0.32 -13.21 -4.18
N PRO A 26 0.59 -12.37 -4.70
CA PRO A 26 0.55 -11.94 -6.09
C PRO A 26 0.71 -13.11 -7.07
N ASP A 27 0.00 -13.05 -8.20
CA ASP A 27 0.14 -14.05 -9.28
C ASP A 27 1.57 -14.03 -9.85
N PRO A 28 2.36 -15.12 -9.71
CA PRO A 28 3.75 -15.16 -10.15
C PRO A 28 3.91 -15.06 -11.69
N ASP A 29 2.85 -15.32 -12.46
CA ASP A 29 2.88 -15.25 -13.93
C ASP A 29 2.58 -13.84 -14.47
N THR A 30 2.31 -12.87 -13.59
CA THR A 30 1.98 -11.48 -13.92
C THR A 30 3.00 -10.52 -13.31
N GLU A 31 3.55 -9.62 -14.12
CA GLU A 31 4.45 -8.55 -13.67
C GLU A 31 3.65 -7.37 -13.11
N TYR A 32 3.92 -6.99 -11.86
CA TYR A 32 3.28 -5.84 -11.22
C TYR A 32 4.32 -4.74 -10.98
N ASN A 33 4.02 -3.56 -11.52
CA ASN A 33 4.78 -2.34 -11.25
C ASN A 33 3.99 -1.51 -10.24
N LEU A 34 4.55 -1.32 -9.06
CA LEU A 34 3.94 -0.54 -7.99
C LEU A 34 4.63 0.82 -7.92
N THR A 35 3.87 1.91 -7.80
CA THR A 35 4.40 3.27 -7.66
C THR A 35 4.07 3.79 -6.27
N ALA A 36 5.08 4.35 -5.62
CA ALA A 36 4.93 5.00 -4.33
C ALA A 36 5.82 6.24 -4.23
N ALA A 37 5.44 7.18 -3.38
CA ALA A 37 6.23 8.38 -3.18
C ALA A 37 6.03 8.99 -1.79
N GLY A 38 7.04 9.69 -1.29
CA GLY A 38 6.87 10.52 -0.11
C GLY A 38 8.10 10.65 0.74
N ALA A 39 7.92 10.40 2.04
CA ALA A 39 8.90 10.64 3.08
C ALA A 39 10.30 10.13 2.73
N THR A 40 11.28 10.99 2.93
CA THR A 40 12.71 10.60 2.86
C THR A 40 13.19 10.04 4.20
N PHE A 41 12.37 10.09 5.25
CA PHE A 41 12.74 9.57 6.57
C PHE A 41 12.77 8.02 6.58
N PRO A 42 11.78 7.28 6.07
CA PRO A 42 11.84 5.81 6.00
C PRO A 42 12.51 5.26 4.74
N PHE A 43 12.99 6.13 3.83
CA PHE A 43 13.50 5.69 2.53
C PHE A 43 14.58 4.62 2.61
N PRO A 44 15.59 4.67 3.51
CA PRO A 44 16.57 3.59 3.66
C PRO A 44 15.93 2.22 3.93
N LEU A 45 14.86 2.19 4.73
CA LEU A 45 14.15 0.97 5.08
C LEU A 45 13.25 0.50 3.93
N ILE A 46 12.49 1.41 3.31
CA ILE A 46 11.66 1.09 2.13
C ILE A 46 12.50 0.58 0.96
N ASP A 47 13.68 1.17 0.72
CA ASP A 47 14.57 0.71 -0.36
C ASP A 47 15.14 -0.69 -0.08
N LEU A 48 15.46 -0.99 1.18
CA LEU A 48 15.86 -2.34 1.59
C LEU A 48 14.70 -3.33 1.42
N TRP A 49 13.50 -2.99 1.91
CA TRP A 49 12.30 -3.81 1.74
C TRP A 49 11.98 -4.09 0.28
N ARG A 50 12.08 -3.09 -0.60
CA ARG A 50 11.92 -3.28 -2.04
C ARG A 50 12.85 -4.37 -2.58
N VAL A 51 14.11 -4.37 -2.15
CA VAL A 51 15.11 -5.35 -2.60
C VAL A 51 14.83 -6.73 -2.01
N GLU A 52 14.55 -6.83 -0.71
CA GLU A 52 14.33 -8.11 -0.04
C GLU A 52 13.02 -8.77 -0.47
N TYR A 53 11.94 -7.99 -0.61
CA TYR A 53 10.66 -8.49 -1.09
C TYR A 53 10.74 -8.98 -2.55
N ASN A 54 11.46 -8.26 -3.42
CA ASN A 54 11.65 -8.69 -4.82
C ASN A 54 12.43 -10.01 -4.94
N LYS A 55 13.28 -10.38 -3.97
CA LYS A 55 13.92 -11.72 -3.97
C LYS A 55 12.92 -12.85 -3.71
N ILE A 56 11.80 -12.56 -3.05
CA ILE A 56 10.74 -13.52 -2.75
C ILE A 56 9.71 -13.52 -3.89
N TYR A 57 9.37 -12.33 -4.40
CA TYR A 57 8.42 -12.11 -5.48
C TYR A 57 9.09 -11.33 -6.62
N GLU A 58 9.80 -12.05 -7.49
CA GLU A 58 10.60 -11.48 -8.58
C GLU A 58 9.77 -10.65 -9.58
N ASN A 59 8.46 -10.94 -9.67
CA ASN A 59 7.47 -10.28 -10.51
C ASN A 59 6.90 -8.97 -9.90
N ILE A 60 7.36 -8.55 -8.71
CA ILE A 60 6.93 -7.30 -8.06
C ILE A 60 8.04 -6.27 -8.09
N ASN A 61 7.76 -5.15 -8.75
CA ASN A 61 8.68 -4.03 -8.88
C ASN A 61 8.09 -2.79 -8.19
N LEU A 62 8.56 -2.47 -6.98
CA LEU A 62 8.21 -1.22 -6.32
C LEU A 62 9.10 -0.08 -6.84
N ASN A 63 8.51 0.99 -7.35
CA ASN A 63 9.17 2.23 -7.69
C ASN A 63 8.83 3.30 -6.64
N TYR A 64 9.67 3.42 -5.60
CA TYR A 64 9.51 4.41 -4.55
C TYR A 64 10.28 5.71 -4.86
N GLN A 65 9.60 6.85 -4.80
CA GLN A 65 10.17 8.18 -5.03
C GLN A 65 10.36 8.93 -3.71
N SER A 66 11.61 9.09 -3.28
CA SER A 66 11.99 9.84 -2.07
C SER A 66 11.92 11.35 -2.31
N ILE A 67 10.74 11.95 -2.12
CA ILE A 67 10.43 13.36 -2.49
C ILE A 67 9.96 14.23 -1.33
N GLY A 68 10.03 13.70 -0.11
CA GLY A 68 9.50 14.34 1.09
C GLY A 68 8.00 14.06 1.30
N SER A 69 7.61 14.06 2.57
CA SER A 69 6.28 13.66 3.05
C SER A 69 5.16 14.57 2.51
N GLY A 70 5.46 15.86 2.29
CA GLY A 70 4.55 16.78 1.62
C GLY A 70 4.31 16.44 0.15
N GLY A 71 5.35 15.97 -0.56
CA GLY A 71 5.24 15.47 -1.92
C GLY A 71 4.42 14.18 -2.00
N GLY A 72 4.64 13.25 -1.08
CA GLY A 72 3.88 12.00 -0.97
C GLY A 72 2.39 12.24 -0.71
N ILE A 73 2.05 13.05 0.31
CA ILE A 73 0.66 13.41 0.60
C ILE A 73 -0.01 14.08 -0.60
N LYS A 74 0.70 14.97 -1.31
CA LYS A 74 0.17 15.58 -2.52
C LYS A 74 -0.12 14.54 -3.60
N GLN A 75 0.80 13.63 -3.87
CA GLN A 75 0.62 12.58 -4.88
C GLN A 75 -0.48 11.57 -4.52
N HIS A 76 -0.67 11.31 -3.23
CA HIS A 76 -1.79 10.53 -2.69
C HIS A 76 -3.13 11.22 -2.99
N ILE A 77 -3.28 12.49 -2.60
CA ILE A 77 -4.49 13.30 -2.87
C ILE A 77 -4.78 13.38 -4.38
N GLU A 78 -3.74 13.48 -5.20
CA GLU A 78 -3.87 13.53 -6.67
C GLU A 78 -4.11 12.15 -7.31
N GLY A 79 -4.05 11.05 -6.55
CA GLY A 79 -4.25 9.68 -7.03
C GLY A 79 -3.19 9.20 -8.03
N THR A 80 -1.95 9.68 -7.89
CA THR A 80 -0.87 9.44 -8.87
C THR A 80 0.08 8.30 -8.48
N VAL A 81 -0.07 7.76 -7.27
CA VAL A 81 0.72 6.66 -6.71
C VAL A 81 -0.23 5.63 -6.09
N ASN A 82 0.19 4.37 -6.04
CA ASN A 82 -0.60 3.33 -5.38
C ASN A 82 -0.68 3.54 -3.86
N PHE A 83 0.41 4.01 -3.26
CA PHE A 83 0.46 4.44 -1.86
C PHE A 83 1.52 5.54 -1.67
N ALA A 84 1.38 6.32 -0.61
CA ALA A 84 2.37 7.31 -0.21
C ALA A 84 3.03 6.95 1.12
N ALA A 85 4.13 7.62 1.47
CA ALA A 85 4.68 7.56 2.81
C ALA A 85 4.79 8.96 3.43
N SER A 86 4.53 9.07 4.73
CA SER A 86 4.64 10.33 5.46
C SER A 86 4.97 10.13 6.93
N ASP A 87 5.83 10.98 7.47
CA ASP A 87 6.17 11.01 8.91
C ASP A 87 5.21 11.91 9.71
N LYS A 88 4.39 12.66 8.99
CA LYS A 88 3.25 13.40 9.55
C LYS A 88 1.97 12.76 9.01
N PRO A 89 1.03 12.33 9.85
CA PRO A 89 -0.30 11.97 9.40
C PRO A 89 -0.94 13.08 8.54
N LEU A 90 -1.94 12.71 7.74
CA LEU A 90 -2.71 13.73 7.04
C LEU A 90 -3.42 14.59 8.08
N SER A 91 -3.38 15.90 7.88
CA SER A 91 -4.25 16.80 8.64
C SER A 91 -5.71 16.55 8.27
N ASP A 92 -6.65 16.94 9.13
CA ASP A 92 -8.09 16.81 8.85
C ASP A 92 -8.51 17.47 7.52
N ALA A 93 -7.85 18.57 7.15
CA ALA A 93 -8.08 19.25 5.87
C ALA A 93 -7.58 18.41 4.68
N GLU A 94 -6.44 17.73 4.81
CA GLU A 94 -5.90 16.83 3.79
C GLU A 94 -6.75 15.54 3.69
N LEU A 95 -7.20 14.99 4.82
CA LEU A 95 -8.16 13.88 4.86
C LEU A 95 -9.47 14.25 4.16
N GLY A 96 -9.96 15.48 4.31
CA GLY A 96 -11.12 15.99 3.58
C GLY A 96 -10.93 16.03 2.06
N LEU A 97 -9.69 16.10 1.57
CA LEU A 97 -9.35 16.06 0.13
C LEU A 97 -9.12 14.63 -0.38
N ALA A 98 -8.75 13.70 0.51
CA ALA A 98 -8.53 12.29 0.22
C ALA A 98 -9.36 11.41 1.18
N PRO A 99 -10.71 11.39 1.04
CA PRO A 99 -11.55 10.55 1.88
C PRO A 99 -11.23 9.07 1.67
N GLY A 100 -11.45 8.25 2.69
CA GLY A 100 -11.11 6.82 2.65
C GLY A 100 -9.60 6.55 2.75
N THR A 101 -8.83 7.48 3.31
CA THR A 101 -7.40 7.27 3.53
C THR A 101 -7.16 6.48 4.81
N LEU A 102 -6.33 5.46 4.73
CA LEU A 102 -5.77 4.71 5.85
C LEU A 102 -4.36 5.20 6.17
N HIS A 103 -4.03 5.27 7.46
CA HIS A 103 -2.68 5.46 7.98
C HIS A 103 -2.19 4.13 8.58
N ILE A 104 -1.21 3.52 7.93
CA ILE A 104 -0.59 2.28 8.38
C ILE A 104 0.80 2.62 8.91
N PRO A 105 1.03 2.60 10.24
CA PRO A 105 2.38 2.76 10.77
C PRO A 105 3.30 1.68 10.20
N GLU A 106 4.47 2.04 9.69
CA GLU A 106 5.43 1.07 9.14
C GLU A 106 6.66 0.86 10.03
N SER A 107 7.06 1.88 10.79
CA SER A 107 8.15 1.79 11.75
C SER A 107 8.19 3.03 12.65
N ILE A 108 9.11 3.04 13.61
CA ILE A 108 9.42 4.21 14.44
C ILE A 108 10.89 4.57 14.24
N GLY A 109 11.17 5.84 13.98
CA GLY A 109 12.54 6.34 13.86
C GLY A 109 12.82 7.53 14.76
N GLY A 110 14.10 7.92 14.81
CA GLY A 110 14.58 9.08 15.55
C GLY A 110 15.16 10.13 14.63
N VAL A 111 14.88 11.40 14.91
CA VAL A 111 15.56 12.53 14.28
C VAL A 111 16.80 12.87 15.08
N ALA A 112 17.97 12.58 14.51
CA ALA A 112 19.26 12.89 15.09
C ALA A 112 19.65 14.35 14.80
N MET A 113 20.14 15.05 15.82
CA MET A 113 20.81 16.34 15.65
C MET A 113 22.26 16.09 15.25
N VAL A 114 22.54 16.21 13.96
CA VAL A 114 23.88 15.99 13.40
C VAL A 114 24.66 17.29 13.34
N TYR A 115 25.97 17.21 13.57
CA TYR A 115 26.86 18.35 13.55
C TYR A 115 28.17 18.03 12.83
N ASN A 116 28.88 19.07 12.42
CA ASN A 116 30.22 19.01 11.87
C ASN A 116 31.12 19.99 12.62
N ILE A 117 31.71 19.56 13.74
CA ILE A 117 32.65 20.37 14.51
C ILE A 117 33.97 19.58 14.52
N PRO A 118 34.98 19.98 13.73
CA PRO A 118 36.21 19.20 13.54
C PRO A 118 36.93 18.82 14.85
N GLU A 119 36.81 19.65 15.88
CA GLU A 119 37.47 19.48 17.18
C GLU A 119 36.74 18.51 18.12
N ILE A 120 35.49 18.16 17.84
CA ILE A 120 34.62 17.39 18.73
C ILE A 120 34.54 15.92 18.27
N PRO A 121 34.45 14.96 19.21
CA PRO A 121 34.25 13.55 18.87
C PRO A 121 33.03 13.33 17.97
N GLN A 122 33.01 12.17 17.31
CA GLN A 122 31.89 11.74 16.46
C GLN A 122 30.55 11.68 17.20
N LYS A 123 30.52 11.61 18.53
CA LYS A 123 29.27 11.66 19.28
C LYS A 123 29.48 12.19 20.69
N GLY A 124 28.38 12.56 21.32
CA GLY A 124 28.33 12.90 22.74
C GLY A 124 28.36 14.40 23.05
N LEU A 125 28.24 15.28 22.05
CA LEU A 125 27.84 16.66 22.30
C LEU A 125 26.47 16.65 22.98
N GLN A 126 26.36 17.26 24.16
CA GLN A 126 25.12 17.32 24.93
C GLN A 126 24.40 18.63 24.63
N LEU A 127 23.13 18.54 24.19
CA LEU A 127 22.32 19.71 23.87
C LEU A 127 21.04 19.71 24.70
N THR A 128 20.79 20.83 25.40
CA THR A 128 19.53 21.08 26.10
C THR A 128 18.46 21.56 25.15
N SER A 129 17.20 21.46 25.57
CA SER A 129 16.08 22.02 24.83
C SER A 129 16.27 23.52 24.53
N ASP A 130 16.74 24.28 25.53
CA ASP A 130 16.95 25.72 25.41
C ASP A 130 18.08 26.04 24.41
N ALA A 131 19.17 25.25 24.44
CA ALA A 131 20.27 25.42 23.48
C ALA A 131 19.82 25.13 22.05
N ILE A 132 19.04 24.08 21.83
CA ILE A 132 18.52 23.72 20.51
C ILE A 132 17.60 24.82 19.98
N ALA A 133 16.63 25.28 20.78
CA ALA A 133 15.74 26.36 20.39
C ALA A 133 16.52 27.65 20.09
N GLY A 134 17.46 28.03 20.96
CA GLY A 134 18.28 29.23 20.79
C GLY A 134 19.14 29.19 19.51
N ILE A 135 19.68 28.02 19.12
CA ILE A 135 20.41 27.85 17.86
C ILE A 135 19.52 28.13 16.66
N PHE A 136 18.33 27.53 16.60
CA PHE A 136 17.46 27.66 15.41
C PHE A 136 16.66 28.97 15.38
N LEU A 137 16.49 29.65 16.51
CA LEU A 137 16.02 31.04 16.58
C LEU A 137 17.10 32.06 16.19
N GLY A 138 18.38 31.65 16.18
CA GLY A 138 19.52 32.53 15.91
C GLY A 138 19.96 33.37 17.11
N GLU A 139 19.53 33.01 18.32
CA GLU A 139 19.95 33.62 19.58
C GLU A 139 21.33 33.11 20.02
N ILE A 140 21.58 31.81 19.80
CA ILE A 140 22.87 31.16 20.02
C ILE A 140 23.56 31.02 18.67
N THR A 141 24.60 31.81 18.45
CA THR A 141 25.26 31.95 17.14
C THR A 141 26.65 31.35 17.10
N ARG A 142 27.20 30.89 18.23
CA ARG A 142 28.57 30.36 18.34
C ARG A 142 28.64 29.10 19.20
N TRP A 143 29.54 28.18 18.85
CA TRP A 143 29.67 26.90 19.54
C TRP A 143 30.20 27.00 20.97
N ASN A 144 30.95 28.05 21.30
CA ASN A 144 31.43 28.33 22.66
C ASN A 144 30.41 29.10 23.53
N ASP A 145 29.15 29.19 23.10
CA ASP A 145 28.12 29.85 23.90
C ASP A 145 27.99 29.20 25.29
N PRO A 146 27.86 29.98 26.38
CA PRO A 146 27.73 29.44 27.73
C PRO A 146 26.63 28.38 27.90
N ALA A 147 25.52 28.49 27.16
CA ALA A 147 24.42 27.52 27.21
C ALA A 147 24.78 26.15 26.65
N ILE A 148 25.78 26.07 25.76
CA ILE A 148 26.32 24.81 25.24
C ILE A 148 27.48 24.34 26.11
N VAL A 149 28.38 25.26 26.49
CA VAL A 149 29.60 24.93 27.24
C VAL A 149 29.28 24.37 28.63
N SER A 150 28.23 24.84 29.32
CA SER A 150 27.88 24.39 30.68
C SER A 150 27.62 22.88 30.76
N GLU A 151 27.03 22.32 29.71
CA GLU A 151 26.69 20.89 29.63
C GLU A 151 27.82 20.04 29.04
N ASN A 152 28.88 20.68 28.55
CA ASN A 152 29.97 20.01 27.86
C ASN A 152 31.36 20.34 28.45
N PRO A 153 31.57 20.24 29.78
CA PRO A 153 32.82 20.68 30.43
C PRO A 153 34.07 19.87 30.00
N GLY A 154 33.88 18.70 29.41
CA GLY A 154 34.96 17.86 28.86
C GLY A 154 35.29 18.11 27.40
N LEU A 155 34.55 18.98 26.71
CA LEU A 155 34.71 19.26 25.28
C LEU A 155 35.31 20.66 25.08
N ASN A 156 36.28 20.76 24.17
CA ASN A 156 36.86 22.05 23.77
C ASN A 156 36.03 22.65 22.63
N LEU A 157 34.91 23.29 22.96
CA LEU A 157 34.03 23.91 21.97
C LEU A 157 34.68 25.16 21.35
N PRO A 158 34.74 25.27 20.01
CA PRO A 158 35.45 26.35 19.33
C PRO A 158 34.65 27.67 19.33
N ASP A 159 35.36 28.81 19.25
CA ASP A 159 34.76 30.13 19.03
C ASP A 159 34.43 30.36 17.55
N MET A 160 33.59 29.48 17.01
CA MET A 160 33.19 29.47 15.60
C MET A 160 31.68 29.66 15.48
N GLU A 161 31.27 30.36 14.42
CA GLU A 161 29.86 30.61 14.14
C GLU A 161 29.14 29.31 13.78
N ILE A 162 27.92 29.16 14.29
CA ILE A 162 27.07 28.02 14.00
C ILE A 162 26.40 28.24 12.65
N VAL A 163 26.51 27.24 11.77
CA VAL A 163 25.78 27.22 10.50
C VAL A 163 24.63 26.25 10.59
N THR A 164 23.41 26.74 10.70
CA THR A 164 22.22 25.85 10.71
C THR A 164 21.96 25.30 9.32
N ALA A 165 21.44 24.07 9.26
CA ALA A 165 20.97 23.43 8.03
C ALA A 165 19.56 22.86 8.25
N HIS A 166 18.69 23.03 7.25
CA HIS A 166 17.30 22.58 7.30
C HIS A 166 16.82 22.08 5.93
N ARG A 167 15.64 21.47 5.91
CA ARG A 167 15.00 21.01 4.67
C ARG A 167 14.49 22.17 3.83
N SER A 168 14.63 22.07 2.50
CA SER A 168 14.05 23.02 1.54
C SER A 168 12.69 22.56 1.00
N ASP A 169 12.37 21.27 1.11
CA ASP A 169 11.15 20.64 0.65
C ASP A 169 10.16 20.39 1.80
N GLY A 170 8.89 20.16 1.46
CA GLY A 170 7.86 19.82 2.44
C GLY A 170 8.12 18.44 3.05
N ALA A 171 8.57 18.40 4.30
CA ALA A 171 9.11 17.18 4.91
C ALA A 171 8.50 16.85 6.27
N GLY A 172 8.26 15.57 6.52
CA GLY A 172 7.82 15.07 7.82
C GLY A 172 8.90 15.18 8.88
N THR A 173 10.18 14.97 8.53
CA THR A 173 11.32 15.24 9.43
C THR A 173 11.35 16.69 9.93
N THR A 174 11.03 17.66 9.05
CA THR A 174 10.85 19.08 9.43
C THR A 174 9.70 19.21 10.40
N PHE A 175 8.55 18.59 10.10
CA PHE A 175 7.41 18.63 11.01
C PHE A 175 7.78 18.11 12.40
N ILE A 176 8.37 16.91 12.50
CA ILE A 176 8.78 16.31 13.78
C ILE A 176 9.74 17.23 14.55
N PHE A 177 10.74 17.78 13.86
CA PHE A 177 11.71 18.66 14.51
C PHE A 177 11.09 19.99 14.96
N THR A 178 10.23 20.59 14.13
CA THR A 178 9.53 21.84 14.50
C THR A 178 8.45 21.63 15.56
N ASP A 179 7.81 20.45 15.60
CA ASP A 179 6.89 20.04 16.67
C ASP A 179 7.66 19.93 18.01
N TYR A 180 8.85 19.34 17.99
CA TYR A 180 9.74 19.32 19.15
C TYR A 180 10.11 20.74 19.61
N LEU A 181 10.49 21.62 18.69
CA LEU A 181 10.80 23.01 19.01
C LEU A 181 9.59 23.75 19.61
N SER A 182 8.40 23.54 19.06
CA SER A 182 7.14 24.08 19.56
C SER A 182 6.80 23.60 20.97
N VAL A 183 7.05 22.33 21.27
CA VAL A 183 6.81 21.75 22.61
C VAL A 183 7.77 22.33 23.66
N ILE A 184 9.05 22.50 23.30
CA ILE A 184 10.07 22.90 24.28
C ILE A 184 10.25 24.42 24.40
N SER A 185 9.84 25.20 23.39
CA SER A 185 10.05 26.65 23.34
C SER A 185 8.75 27.39 23.00
N PRO A 186 8.13 28.05 24.01
CA PRO A 186 6.98 28.92 23.77
C PRO A 186 7.26 30.05 22.77
N GLU A 187 8.50 30.53 22.70
CA GLU A 187 8.90 31.57 21.75
C GLU A 187 8.90 31.04 20.31
N TRP A 188 9.42 29.81 20.11
CA TRP A 188 9.35 29.14 18.80
C TRP A 188 7.90 28.94 18.36
N GLU A 189 7.06 28.43 19.25
CA GLU A 189 5.64 28.19 18.95
C GLU A 189 4.92 29.48 18.56
N LEU A 190 5.19 30.59 19.26
CA LEU A 190 4.56 31.87 18.97
C LEU A 190 5.04 32.48 17.63
N GLN A 191 6.32 32.35 17.30
CA GLN A 191 6.90 33.00 16.13
C GLN A 191 6.81 32.16 14.84
N ILE A 192 7.00 30.85 14.93
CA ILE A 192 7.24 29.95 13.79
C ILE A 192 6.24 28.78 13.79
N GLY A 193 6.05 28.14 14.94
CA GLY A 193 5.19 26.96 15.09
C GLY A 193 5.74 25.69 14.41
N ALA A 194 4.86 24.69 14.28
CA ALA A 194 5.19 23.39 13.71
C ALA A 194 4.58 23.18 12.31
N GLY A 195 5.37 22.61 11.39
CA GLY A 195 4.90 22.37 10.02
C GLY A 195 5.86 21.58 9.15
N LYS A 196 5.34 20.99 8.06
CA LYS A 196 6.16 20.34 7.02
C LYS A 196 7.08 21.34 6.30
N SER A 197 6.75 22.63 6.37
CA SER A 197 7.52 23.77 5.89
C SER A 197 7.24 24.95 6.81
N VAL A 198 8.29 25.65 7.24
CA VAL A 198 8.21 26.81 8.13
C VAL A 198 9.15 27.93 7.66
N PRO A 199 8.90 29.20 8.00
CA PRO A 199 9.79 30.30 7.65
C PRO A 199 11.04 30.32 8.54
N TRP A 200 12.03 29.48 8.23
CA TRP A 200 13.29 29.39 8.98
C TRP A 200 13.97 30.77 9.12
N PRO A 201 14.42 31.18 10.33
CA PRO A 201 15.09 32.47 10.53
C PRO A 201 16.39 32.62 9.72
N SER A 202 17.15 31.52 9.62
CA SER A 202 18.39 31.43 8.86
C SER A 202 18.77 29.97 8.62
N GLY A 203 19.79 29.76 7.78
CA GLY A 203 20.40 28.45 7.56
C GLY A 203 20.55 28.11 6.09
N LEU A 204 21.29 27.03 5.84
CA LEU A 204 21.42 26.41 4.53
C LEU A 204 20.24 25.44 4.32
N ALA A 205 19.68 25.45 3.12
CA ALA A 205 18.54 24.61 2.79
C ALA A 205 18.92 23.57 1.72
N ALA A 206 18.51 22.32 1.92
CA ALA A 206 18.62 21.27 0.91
C ALA A 206 17.40 20.34 0.93
N ALA A 207 17.15 19.68 -0.20
CA ALA A 207 16.05 18.73 -0.32
C ALA A 207 16.46 17.36 0.23
N GLY A 208 15.52 16.67 0.88
CA GLY A 208 15.73 15.31 1.39
C GLY A 208 16.63 15.24 2.64
N ASN A 209 16.69 14.05 3.25
CA ASN A 209 17.64 13.79 4.34
C ASN A 209 19.08 13.76 3.79
N GLU A 210 19.24 13.21 2.58
CA GLU A 210 20.48 13.11 1.81
C GLU A 210 21.13 14.48 1.59
N GLY A 211 20.32 15.46 1.16
CA GLY A 211 20.81 16.80 0.87
C GLY A 211 21.24 17.55 2.13
N VAL A 212 20.45 17.46 3.20
CA VAL A 212 20.78 18.08 4.49
C VAL A 212 22.03 17.43 5.10
N ALA A 213 22.10 16.10 5.11
CA ALA A 213 23.29 15.35 5.54
C ALA A 213 24.54 15.78 4.74
N GLY A 214 24.42 15.89 3.41
CA GLY A 214 25.50 16.31 2.53
C GLY A 214 26.01 17.73 2.81
N ILE A 215 25.11 18.69 3.05
CA ILE A 215 25.49 20.06 3.41
C ILE A 215 26.21 20.10 4.75
N ILE A 216 25.67 19.43 5.78
CA ILE A 216 26.27 19.44 7.12
C ILE A 216 27.66 18.79 7.08
N LYS A 217 27.79 17.64 6.41
CA LYS A 217 29.07 16.93 6.28
C LYS A 217 30.15 17.73 5.55
N SER A 218 29.77 18.61 4.62
CA SER A 218 30.71 19.42 3.83
C SER A 218 30.96 20.82 4.39
N THR A 219 30.19 21.25 5.38
CA THR A 219 30.25 22.60 5.96
C THR A 219 30.74 22.51 7.40
N GLU A 220 31.95 23.01 7.67
CA GLU A 220 32.46 23.07 9.05
C GLU A 220 31.55 23.95 9.92
N TYR A 221 31.45 23.58 11.18
CA TYR A 221 30.64 24.20 12.24
C TYR A 221 29.14 24.17 11.97
N ALA A 222 28.69 23.32 11.04
CA ALA A 222 27.28 23.16 10.74
C ALA A 222 26.55 22.26 11.76
N ILE A 223 25.25 22.53 11.95
CA ILE A 223 24.32 21.69 12.70
C ILE A 223 22.98 21.61 11.96
N GLY A 224 22.35 20.45 12.01
CA GLY A 224 21.00 20.27 11.48
C GLY A 224 20.39 18.98 11.98
N TYR A 225 19.29 18.58 11.35
CA TYR A 225 18.51 17.42 11.74
C TYR A 225 18.33 16.47 10.56
N VAL A 226 18.52 15.18 10.80
CA VAL A 226 18.29 14.11 9.82
C VAL A 226 17.72 12.90 10.54
N GLU A 227 17.07 12.00 9.81
CA GLU A 227 16.74 10.69 10.35
C GLU A 227 18.04 9.91 10.71
N LEU A 228 18.03 9.18 11.83
CA LEU A 228 19.20 8.53 12.44
C LEU A 228 19.93 7.56 11.49
N ALA A 229 19.23 6.80 10.65
CA ALA A 229 19.86 5.90 9.68
C ALA A 229 20.80 6.65 8.73
N TYR A 230 20.45 7.88 8.32
CA TYR A 230 21.32 8.72 7.49
C TYR A 230 22.60 9.13 8.22
N ALA A 231 22.49 9.52 9.50
CA ALA A 231 23.65 9.85 10.31
C ALA A 231 24.58 8.64 10.47
N PHE A 232 24.00 7.46 10.75
CA PHE A 232 24.70 6.20 10.94
C PHE A 232 25.41 5.74 9.66
N GLN A 233 24.69 5.64 8.54
CA GLN A 233 25.23 5.16 7.26
C GLN A 233 26.37 6.04 6.72
N THR A 234 26.31 7.34 7.01
CA THR A 234 27.31 8.30 6.51
C THR A 234 28.43 8.60 7.50
N GLY A 235 28.38 8.01 8.70
CA GLY A 235 29.36 8.20 9.79
C GLY A 235 29.40 9.65 10.30
N MET A 236 28.26 10.34 10.27
CA MET A 236 28.15 11.72 10.73
C MET A 236 28.14 11.80 12.24
N SER A 237 28.64 12.92 12.76
CA SER A 237 28.58 13.18 14.18
C SER A 237 27.18 13.61 14.63
N TYR A 238 26.73 13.15 15.79
CA TYR A 238 25.42 13.50 16.33
C TYR A 238 25.42 13.75 17.84
N ALA A 239 24.49 14.59 18.29
CA ALA A 239 24.34 15.03 19.67
C ALA A 239 23.45 14.09 20.50
N TYR A 240 23.64 14.14 21.82
CA TYR A 240 22.74 13.56 22.82
C TYR A 240 21.80 14.66 23.30
N ILE A 241 20.50 14.35 23.38
CA ILE A 241 19.46 15.36 23.59
C ILE A 241 18.87 15.20 24.98
N GLN A 242 18.71 16.32 25.69
CA GLN A 242 18.08 16.32 27.01
C GLN A 242 16.64 15.81 26.94
N ASN A 243 16.29 14.84 27.79
CA ASN A 243 14.93 14.29 27.88
C ASN A 243 13.90 15.28 28.44
N ALA A 244 12.62 14.92 28.32
CA ALA A 244 11.49 15.73 28.77
C ALA A 244 11.59 16.12 30.26
N GLU A 245 12.05 15.19 31.11
CA GLU A 245 12.22 15.43 32.55
C GLU A 245 13.46 16.26 32.91
N LYS A 246 14.28 16.61 31.91
CA LYS A 246 15.55 17.33 32.08
C LYS A 246 16.51 16.62 33.05
N SER A 247 16.46 15.29 33.09
CA SER A 247 17.21 14.45 34.02
C SER A 247 18.42 13.77 33.39
N ALA A 248 18.43 13.59 32.07
CA ALA A 248 19.50 12.92 31.33
C ALA A 248 19.62 13.44 29.89
N PHE A 249 20.80 13.22 29.29
CA PHE A 249 21.05 13.40 27.86
C PHE A 249 21.05 12.04 27.17
N ILE A 250 20.15 11.88 26.20
CA ILE A 250 19.82 10.60 25.60
C ILE A 250 20.49 10.49 24.23
N GLU A 251 21.28 9.42 24.05
CA GLU A 251 21.79 9.03 22.74
C GLU A 251 20.64 8.52 21.87
N PRO A 252 20.48 8.95 20.61
CA PRO A 252 19.54 8.32 19.69
C PRO A 252 19.99 6.89 19.38
N SER A 253 19.19 5.90 19.80
CA SER A 253 19.43 4.48 19.57
C SER A 253 18.08 3.74 19.46
N LEU A 254 18.12 2.47 19.04
CA LEU A 254 16.93 1.63 19.01
C LEU A 254 16.23 1.58 20.37
N GLU A 255 17.01 1.43 21.44
CA GLU A 255 16.50 1.33 22.80
C GLU A 255 15.82 2.63 23.25
N SER A 256 16.46 3.79 23.01
CA SER A 256 15.92 5.08 23.45
C SER A 256 14.74 5.57 22.60
N ILE A 257 14.74 5.25 21.30
CA ILE A 257 13.59 5.51 20.40
C ILE A 257 12.42 4.58 20.78
N SER A 258 12.70 3.32 21.11
CA SER A 258 11.66 2.39 21.58
C SER A 258 11.10 2.79 22.94
N ALA A 259 11.91 3.36 23.82
CA ALA A 259 11.43 3.89 25.10
C ALA A 259 10.40 5.01 24.89
N ALA A 260 10.59 5.87 23.90
CA ALA A 260 9.68 6.96 23.59
C ALA A 260 8.28 6.52 23.12
N SER A 261 8.14 5.33 22.51
CA SER A 261 6.84 4.82 22.05
C SER A 261 6.11 3.96 23.08
N SER A 262 6.80 3.51 24.14
CA SER A 262 6.31 2.52 25.10
C SER A 262 4.98 2.86 25.79
N GLY A 263 4.65 4.14 25.94
CA GLY A 263 3.39 4.61 26.55
C GLY A 263 2.22 4.85 25.58
N THR A 264 2.40 4.69 24.27
CA THR A 264 1.42 5.17 23.28
C THR A 264 0.48 4.10 22.72
N ALA A 265 0.85 2.83 22.82
CA ALA A 265 0.16 1.73 22.16
C ALA A 265 -1.31 1.51 22.60
N GLU A 266 -1.71 1.99 23.78
CA GLU A 266 -3.10 1.84 24.26
C GLU A 266 -4.06 2.92 23.75
N SER A 267 -3.53 4.00 23.16
CA SER A 267 -4.30 5.15 22.72
C SER A 267 -4.21 5.40 21.21
N LEU A 268 -3.66 4.46 20.45
CA LEU A 268 -3.54 4.59 19.01
C LEU A 268 -4.92 4.44 18.34
N PRO A 269 -5.25 5.29 17.35
CA PRO A 269 -6.51 5.18 16.61
C PRO A 269 -6.48 3.98 15.66
N ALA A 270 -7.65 3.59 15.14
CA ALA A 270 -7.71 2.62 14.05
C ALA A 270 -7.06 3.21 12.78
N ALA A 271 -6.65 2.35 11.85
CA ALA A 271 -5.99 2.80 10.61
C ALA A 271 -6.81 3.81 9.79
N ALA A 272 -8.14 3.70 9.82
CA ALA A 272 -9.06 4.58 9.09
C ALA A 272 -9.45 5.87 9.84
N ASP A 273 -9.11 5.96 11.14
CA ASP A 273 -9.39 7.12 11.97
C ASP A 273 -8.28 8.18 11.83
N SER A 274 -8.51 9.40 12.32
CA SER A 274 -7.49 10.45 12.25
C SER A 274 -6.32 10.16 13.19
N TRP A 275 -5.12 10.07 12.62
CA TRP A 275 -3.85 9.97 13.35
C TRP A 275 -3.23 11.34 13.67
N ASN A 276 -3.88 12.44 13.31
CA ASN A 276 -3.30 13.79 13.38
C ASN A 276 -2.84 14.21 14.79
N ASP A 277 -3.42 13.63 15.85
CA ASP A 277 -3.09 13.92 17.23
C ASP A 277 -2.06 12.94 17.85
N VAL A 278 -1.57 11.97 17.07
CA VAL A 278 -0.55 11.02 17.53
C VAL A 278 0.83 11.66 17.41
N SER A 279 1.50 11.85 18.56
CA SER A 279 2.89 12.33 18.62
C SER A 279 3.71 11.53 19.64
N LEU A 280 4.95 11.22 19.26
CA LEU A 280 5.97 10.65 20.15
C LEU A 280 7.00 11.70 20.59
N VAL A 281 6.82 12.95 20.14
CA VAL A 281 7.75 14.03 20.41
C VAL A 281 7.75 14.36 21.90
N ASN A 282 8.96 14.50 22.45
CA ASN A 282 9.24 14.80 23.85
C ASN A 282 8.50 13.84 24.81
N ALA A 283 8.38 12.57 24.43
CA ALA A 283 7.76 11.55 25.26
C ALA A 283 8.42 11.48 26.66
N PRO A 284 7.63 11.29 27.73
CA PRO A 284 8.17 11.17 29.08
C PRO A 284 8.97 9.88 29.21
N GLY A 285 9.94 9.86 30.13
CA GLY A 285 10.75 8.71 30.48
C GLY A 285 12.23 9.05 30.59
N ALA A 286 12.89 8.44 31.59
CA ALA A 286 14.31 8.64 31.84
C ALA A 286 15.20 8.25 30.66
N ASP A 287 14.75 7.31 29.83
CA ASP A 287 15.49 6.77 28.68
C ASP A 287 14.87 7.17 27.32
N SER A 288 13.78 7.96 27.33
CA SER A 288 13.02 8.30 26.12
C SER A 288 13.77 9.32 25.27
N TYR A 289 14.08 8.98 24.02
CA TYR A 289 14.67 9.92 23.09
C TYR A 289 13.65 11.00 22.68
N PRO A 290 13.97 12.30 22.75
CA PRO A 290 12.95 13.36 22.64
C PRO A 290 12.39 13.60 21.24
N ILE A 291 13.10 13.18 20.19
CA ILE A 291 12.73 13.50 18.81
C ILE A 291 12.49 12.20 18.04
N ALA A 292 11.43 11.49 18.44
CA ALA A 292 11.00 10.24 17.82
C ALA A 292 9.65 10.42 17.13
N SER A 293 9.36 9.58 16.14
CA SER A 293 8.06 9.55 15.47
C SER A 293 7.78 8.20 14.83
N PHE A 294 6.51 7.84 14.76
CA PHE A 294 6.04 6.90 13.75
C PHE A 294 6.24 7.50 12.35
N THR A 295 6.38 6.62 11.38
CA THR A 295 6.22 6.95 9.96
C THR A 295 5.19 6.00 9.36
N TYR A 296 4.44 6.49 8.37
CA TYR A 296 3.19 5.89 7.93
C TYR A 296 3.21 5.65 6.43
N LEU A 297 2.77 4.46 6.04
CA LEU A 297 2.26 4.18 4.71
C LEU A 297 0.81 4.65 4.63
N ILE A 298 0.48 5.33 3.54
CA ILE A 298 -0.80 5.99 3.33
C ILE A 298 -1.42 5.41 2.06
N LEU A 299 -2.61 4.84 2.19
CA LEU A 299 -3.31 4.18 1.09
C LEU A 299 -4.82 4.44 1.17
N TYR A 300 -5.50 4.32 0.04
CA TYR A 300 -6.96 4.38 0.02
C TYR A 300 -7.57 3.04 0.45
N ASP A 301 -8.72 3.09 1.11
CA ASP A 301 -9.57 1.96 1.48
C ASP A 301 -10.30 1.34 0.26
N ASP A 302 -10.34 2.04 -0.86
CA ASP A 302 -10.60 1.49 -2.19
C ASP A 302 -9.43 1.81 -3.12
N LEU A 303 -8.72 0.77 -3.56
CA LEU A 303 -7.53 0.93 -4.41
C LEU A 303 -7.86 1.09 -5.90
N LYS A 304 -9.13 0.91 -6.33
CA LYS A 304 -9.51 1.04 -7.74
C LYS A 304 -9.13 2.37 -8.40
N PRO A 305 -9.21 3.54 -7.73
CA PRO A 305 -8.83 4.81 -8.36
C PRO A 305 -7.34 4.95 -8.62
N VAL A 306 -6.51 4.16 -7.93
CA VAL A 306 -5.05 4.29 -7.93
C VAL A 306 -4.34 3.02 -8.39
N THR A 307 -5.07 2.03 -8.92
CA THR A 307 -4.52 0.78 -9.46
C THR A 307 -5.20 0.42 -10.78
N ASP A 308 -4.47 -0.26 -11.67
CA ASP A 308 -4.95 -0.64 -13.00
C ASP A 308 -5.94 -1.82 -12.96
N ASP A 309 -5.73 -2.76 -12.04
CA ASP A 309 -6.56 -3.94 -11.85
C ASP A 309 -6.50 -4.49 -10.42
N ILE A 310 -7.37 -5.46 -10.13
CA ILE A 310 -7.46 -6.12 -8.82
C ILE A 310 -6.17 -6.87 -8.43
N GLY A 311 -5.40 -7.33 -9.42
CA GLY A 311 -4.12 -8.01 -9.19
C GLY A 311 -3.08 -7.02 -8.65
N GLN A 312 -2.98 -5.83 -9.25
CA GLN A 312 -2.11 -4.78 -8.74
C GLN A 312 -2.56 -4.31 -7.36
N ALA A 313 -3.86 -4.16 -7.10
CA ALA A 313 -4.38 -3.83 -5.77
C ALA A 313 -4.00 -4.87 -4.71
N ARG A 314 -4.13 -6.17 -5.02
CA ARG A 314 -3.67 -7.25 -4.14
C ARG A 314 -2.15 -7.23 -3.93
N ALA A 315 -1.38 -6.95 -4.97
CA ALA A 315 0.06 -6.82 -4.86
C ALA A 315 0.49 -5.67 -3.93
N VAL A 316 -0.23 -4.54 -3.95
CA VAL A 316 -0.02 -3.43 -3.00
C VAL A 316 -0.28 -3.89 -1.57
N ILE A 317 -1.45 -4.47 -1.29
CA ILE A 317 -1.79 -4.93 0.07
C ILE A 317 -0.80 -5.96 0.58
N HIS A 318 -0.47 -6.95 -0.26
CA HIS A 318 0.46 -8.00 0.12
C HIS A 318 1.86 -7.44 0.44
N LEU A 319 2.34 -6.47 -0.35
CA LEU A 319 3.60 -5.79 -0.05
C LEU A 319 3.54 -5.00 1.26
N VAL A 320 2.49 -4.19 1.47
CA VAL A 320 2.35 -3.38 2.70
C VAL A 320 2.21 -4.29 3.93
N HIS A 321 1.44 -5.37 3.83
CA HIS A 321 1.34 -6.39 4.86
C HIS A 321 2.71 -7.00 5.18
N TRP A 322 3.47 -7.40 4.15
CA TRP A 322 4.83 -7.93 4.34
C TRP A 322 5.75 -6.91 5.01
N MET A 323 5.70 -5.63 4.62
CA MET A 323 6.51 -4.57 5.23
C MET A 323 6.25 -4.43 6.74
N ILE A 324 4.99 -4.49 7.17
CA ILE A 324 4.61 -4.35 8.60
C ILE A 324 4.70 -5.66 9.39
N THR A 325 4.95 -6.78 8.74
CA THR A 325 5.11 -8.11 9.37
C THR A 325 6.53 -8.63 9.19
N ASP A 326 6.78 -9.52 8.22
CA ASP A 326 8.08 -10.15 7.97
C ASP A 326 9.19 -9.12 7.74
N GLY A 327 8.89 -8.06 6.98
CA GLY A 327 9.81 -6.98 6.68
C GLY A 327 10.37 -6.28 7.92
N GLN A 328 9.66 -6.33 9.06
CA GLN A 328 10.14 -5.73 10.30
C GLN A 328 11.49 -6.32 10.78
N GLU A 329 11.87 -7.52 10.32
CA GLU A 329 13.18 -8.11 10.64
C GLU A 329 14.37 -7.26 10.17
N PHE A 330 14.17 -6.45 9.14
CA PHE A 330 15.21 -5.60 8.55
C PHE A 330 15.38 -4.25 9.26
N ALA A 331 14.35 -3.79 9.98
CA ALA A 331 14.33 -2.46 10.61
C ALA A 331 15.50 -2.21 11.57
N PRO A 332 15.87 -3.12 12.50
CA PRO A 332 16.95 -2.88 13.46
C PRO A 332 18.32 -2.67 12.81
N SER A 333 18.57 -3.28 11.65
CA SER A 333 19.85 -3.15 10.93
C SER A 333 20.11 -1.72 10.42
N LEU A 334 19.04 -0.93 10.31
CA LEU A 334 19.04 0.46 9.89
C LEU A 334 18.67 1.42 11.03
N LEU A 335 18.61 0.94 12.28
CA LEU A 335 18.26 1.72 13.47
C LEU A 335 16.81 2.23 13.53
N TYR A 336 15.90 1.60 12.80
CA TYR A 336 14.46 1.78 13.00
C TYR A 336 13.92 0.77 14.00
N VAL A 337 13.02 1.22 14.87
CA VAL A 337 12.38 0.37 15.89
C VAL A 337 11.23 -0.41 15.26
N PRO A 338 11.26 -1.74 15.32
CA PRO A 338 10.14 -2.57 14.86
C PRO A 338 8.84 -2.23 15.58
N LEU A 339 7.73 -2.39 14.87
CA LEU A 339 6.40 -2.20 15.44
C LEU A 339 6.10 -3.25 16.53
N GLY A 340 5.41 -2.81 17.58
CA GLY A 340 4.85 -3.73 18.57
C GLY A 340 3.62 -4.44 18.02
N GLU A 341 3.31 -5.64 18.52
CA GLU A 341 2.20 -6.51 18.08
C GLU A 341 0.88 -5.73 17.89
N LYS A 342 0.46 -4.95 18.88
CA LYS A 342 -0.77 -4.13 18.79
C LYS A 342 -0.76 -3.12 17.63
N VAL A 343 0.40 -2.57 17.27
CA VAL A 343 0.52 -1.61 16.17
C VAL A 343 0.49 -2.33 14.82
N VAL A 344 1.08 -3.52 14.75
CA VAL A 344 0.96 -4.41 13.59
C VAL A 344 -0.50 -4.81 13.39
N ASP A 345 -1.21 -5.17 14.46
CA ASP A 345 -2.63 -5.54 14.41
C ASP A 345 -3.49 -4.40 13.84
N ILE A 346 -3.26 -3.16 14.27
CA ILE A 346 -3.94 -1.97 13.70
C ILE A 346 -3.70 -1.87 12.19
N GLY A 347 -2.47 -2.11 11.74
CA GLY A 347 -2.12 -2.11 10.33
C GLY A 347 -2.83 -3.21 9.55
N ILE A 348 -2.83 -4.44 10.09
CA ILE A 348 -3.52 -5.59 9.51
C ILE A 348 -5.02 -5.35 9.44
N GLU A 349 -5.67 -4.91 10.52
CA GLU A 349 -7.10 -4.58 10.57
C GLU A 349 -7.49 -3.48 9.57
N GLY A 350 -6.58 -2.54 9.30
CA GLY A 350 -6.74 -1.55 8.24
C GLY A 350 -6.69 -2.17 6.85
N LEU A 351 -5.66 -2.98 6.57
CA LEU A 351 -5.49 -3.67 5.28
C LEU A 351 -6.61 -4.67 5.00
N GLU A 352 -7.15 -5.31 6.04
CA GLU A 352 -8.30 -6.20 5.96
C GLU A 352 -9.54 -5.49 5.43
N GLN A 353 -9.67 -4.17 5.60
CA GLN A 353 -10.83 -3.40 5.12
C GLN A 353 -10.66 -2.88 3.69
N VAL A 354 -9.49 -3.05 3.08
CA VAL A 354 -9.21 -2.51 1.75
C VAL A 354 -9.95 -3.27 0.67
N THR A 355 -10.54 -2.51 -0.24
CA THR A 355 -11.36 -2.98 -1.35
C THR A 355 -10.78 -2.61 -2.71
N TYR A 356 -11.35 -3.20 -3.76
CA TYR A 356 -11.17 -2.78 -5.14
C TYR A 356 -12.55 -2.62 -5.80
N GLY A 357 -12.99 -1.38 -6.00
CA GLY A 357 -14.32 -1.06 -6.49
C GLY A 357 -15.43 -1.50 -5.53
N GLY A 358 -15.20 -1.36 -4.23
CA GLY A 358 -16.12 -1.77 -3.15
C GLY A 358 -16.14 -3.27 -2.86
N LYS A 359 -15.34 -4.07 -3.57
CA LYS A 359 -15.20 -5.51 -3.32
C LYS A 359 -14.01 -5.77 -2.40
N GLN A 360 -14.23 -6.57 -1.36
CA GLN A 360 -13.16 -6.99 -0.45
C GLN A 360 -12.08 -7.81 -1.18
N ILE A 361 -10.80 -7.52 -0.90
CA ILE A 361 -9.67 -8.19 -1.57
C ILE A 361 -8.69 -8.91 -0.63
N TRP A 362 -9.01 -8.97 0.66
CA TRP A 362 -8.28 -9.72 1.69
C TRP A 362 -8.69 -11.21 1.77
N GLY A 363 -7.73 -12.14 1.87
CA GLY A 363 -7.99 -13.58 2.06
C GLY A 363 -8.37 -14.37 0.79
N GLU A 364 -8.11 -15.68 0.77
CA GLU A 364 -8.47 -16.56 -0.37
C GLU A 364 -9.99 -16.67 -0.60
N ASP A 365 -10.83 -16.53 0.44
CA ASP A 365 -12.29 -16.45 0.29
C ASP A 365 -12.73 -15.16 -0.45
N SER A 366 -11.84 -14.15 -0.58
CA SER A 366 -12.04 -13.02 -1.50
C SER A 366 -11.67 -13.35 -2.96
N MET A 367 -10.99 -14.49 -3.20
CA MET A 367 -10.78 -15.05 -4.54
C MET A 367 -12.04 -15.78 -5.05
N ASP A 368 -12.97 -16.16 -4.16
CA ASP A 368 -14.28 -16.76 -4.49
C ASP A 368 -15.29 -15.77 -5.08
N VAL A 369 -14.88 -14.52 -5.26
CA VAL A 369 -15.49 -13.62 -6.23
C VAL A 369 -14.46 -13.50 -7.35
N GLN A 370 -14.55 -14.34 -8.38
CA GLN A 370 -13.73 -14.14 -9.59
C GLN A 370 -14.22 -12.89 -10.30
N ASP A 371 -13.44 -11.81 -10.15
CA ASP A 371 -13.32 -10.68 -11.07
C ASP A 371 -14.63 -10.24 -11.77
N ASP A 372 -15.58 -9.80 -10.94
CA ASP A 372 -16.50 -8.73 -11.34
C ASP A 372 -15.63 -7.51 -11.69
N LYS A 373 -15.34 -7.38 -12.99
CA LYS A 373 -15.39 -6.05 -13.59
C LYS A 373 -16.70 -5.43 -13.13
N ALA A 374 -16.56 -4.39 -12.30
CA ALA A 374 -17.67 -3.58 -11.85
C ALA A 374 -18.65 -3.38 -13.01
N ASP A 375 -19.89 -3.71 -12.69
CA ASP A 375 -21.11 -3.40 -13.39
C ASP A 375 -21.21 -1.89 -13.63
N ASP A 376 -20.46 -1.40 -14.60
CA ASP A 376 -21.01 -0.41 -15.51
C ASP A 376 -22.00 -1.23 -16.34
N GLY A 377 -23.30 -1.15 -16.05
CA GLY A 377 -24.34 -1.90 -16.74
C GLY A 377 -24.15 -1.95 -18.27
N ALA A 378 -23.49 -2.99 -18.76
CA ALA A 378 -23.21 -3.29 -20.17
C ALA A 378 -22.46 -4.64 -20.33
N GLY A 379 -23.08 -5.74 -19.93
CA GLY A 379 -23.05 -7.03 -20.66
C GLY A 379 -21.70 -7.75 -20.91
N GLY A 380 -21.51 -8.92 -20.28
CA GLY A 380 -20.37 -9.84 -20.49
C GLY A 380 -20.02 -10.11 -21.97
N GLY A 381 -18.78 -10.43 -22.30
CA GLY A 381 -18.36 -10.62 -23.70
C GLY A 381 -18.88 -11.92 -24.34
N CYS A 382 -19.31 -11.91 -25.60
CA CYS A 382 -19.53 -13.14 -26.37
C CYS A 382 -18.18 -13.71 -26.86
N LEU A 383 -17.33 -14.18 -25.95
CA LEU A 383 -15.91 -14.51 -26.19
C LEU A 383 -15.65 -15.37 -27.44
N ILE A 384 -16.39 -16.47 -27.59
CA ILE A 384 -16.29 -17.36 -28.77
C ILE A 384 -16.65 -16.58 -30.04
N ALA A 385 -17.81 -15.92 -30.07
CA ALA A 385 -18.24 -15.16 -31.25
C ALA A 385 -17.28 -14.00 -31.58
N THR A 386 -16.73 -13.32 -30.57
CA THR A 386 -15.71 -12.27 -30.74
C THR A 386 -14.43 -12.86 -31.37
N ALA A 387 -13.97 -14.03 -30.93
CA ALA A 387 -12.83 -14.72 -31.53
C ALA A 387 -13.13 -15.20 -32.96
N THR A 388 -14.35 -15.69 -33.20
CA THR A 388 -14.81 -16.16 -34.52
C THR A 388 -14.88 -15.03 -35.56
N TYR A 389 -15.49 -13.90 -35.19
CA TYR A 389 -15.75 -12.76 -36.09
C TYR A 389 -14.71 -11.65 -35.99
N GLY A 390 -13.73 -11.79 -35.09
CA GLY A 390 -12.51 -10.99 -35.01
C GLY A 390 -12.64 -9.68 -34.24
N THR A 391 -13.84 -9.24 -33.86
CA THR A 391 -14.06 -8.01 -33.08
C THR A 391 -15.40 -8.05 -32.38
N GLU A 392 -15.50 -7.35 -31.24
CA GLU A 392 -16.76 -7.16 -30.52
C GLU A 392 -17.77 -6.33 -31.31
N LEU A 393 -17.30 -5.51 -32.26
CA LEU A 393 -18.14 -4.66 -33.11
C LEU A 393 -18.72 -5.42 -34.32
N ALA A 394 -18.43 -6.71 -34.46
CA ALA A 394 -18.95 -7.50 -35.57
C ALA A 394 -20.48 -7.57 -35.49
N PRO A 395 -21.22 -7.44 -36.62
CA PRO A 395 -22.70 -7.45 -36.61
C PRO A 395 -23.30 -8.68 -35.92
N GLN A 396 -22.65 -9.83 -36.04
CA GLN A 396 -23.07 -11.09 -35.42
C GLN A 396 -22.92 -11.04 -33.89
N VAL A 397 -21.86 -10.42 -33.39
CA VAL A 397 -21.60 -10.25 -31.94
C VAL A 397 -22.56 -9.22 -31.35
N GLN A 398 -22.79 -8.12 -32.08
CA GLN A 398 -23.75 -7.09 -31.68
C GLN A 398 -25.19 -7.64 -31.62
N MET A 399 -25.59 -8.48 -32.57
CA MET A 399 -26.90 -9.14 -32.53
C MET A 399 -27.08 -10.04 -31.30
N LEU A 400 -26.04 -10.78 -30.90
CA LEU A 400 -26.09 -11.59 -29.68
C LEU A 400 -26.23 -10.72 -28.43
N ARG A 401 -25.51 -9.60 -28.38
CA ARG A 401 -25.61 -8.60 -27.30
C ARG A 401 -26.99 -7.97 -27.25
N GLU A 402 -27.54 -7.54 -28.39
CA GLU A 402 -28.86 -6.93 -28.46
C GLU A 402 -29.97 -7.87 -27.96
N ILE A 403 -29.89 -9.17 -28.29
CA ILE A 403 -30.86 -10.16 -27.78
C ILE A 403 -30.66 -10.40 -26.29
N ARG A 404 -29.42 -10.52 -25.82
CA ARG A 404 -29.15 -10.72 -24.40
C ARG A 404 -29.57 -9.51 -23.58
N ASP A 405 -29.01 -8.35 -23.90
CA ASP A 405 -29.15 -7.13 -23.12
C ASP A 405 -30.53 -6.51 -23.33
N GLY A 406 -31.01 -6.49 -24.57
CA GLY A 406 -32.27 -5.83 -24.94
C GLY A 406 -33.52 -6.71 -24.87
N LYS A 407 -33.41 -8.04 -24.72
CA LYS A 407 -34.57 -8.94 -24.59
C LYS A 407 -34.50 -9.82 -23.36
N LEU A 408 -33.43 -10.59 -23.19
CA LEU A 408 -33.35 -11.60 -22.13
C LEU A 408 -33.19 -10.99 -20.73
N LEU A 409 -32.24 -10.08 -20.53
CA LEU A 409 -31.94 -9.53 -19.19
C LEU A 409 -33.06 -8.64 -18.63
N HIS A 410 -33.98 -8.17 -19.46
CA HIS A 410 -35.16 -7.42 -19.03
C HIS A 410 -36.26 -8.30 -18.40
N THR A 411 -36.18 -9.62 -18.55
CA THR A 411 -37.18 -10.59 -18.04
C THR A 411 -36.60 -11.48 -16.94
N GLU A 412 -37.43 -11.97 -16.02
CA GLU A 412 -36.98 -12.81 -14.90
C GLU A 412 -36.54 -14.20 -15.39
N SER A 413 -37.31 -14.79 -16.30
CA SER A 413 -36.96 -16.05 -16.96
C SER A 413 -35.71 -15.93 -17.82
N GLY A 414 -35.53 -14.81 -18.53
CA GLY A 414 -34.33 -14.54 -19.30
C GLY A 414 -33.08 -14.37 -18.42
N ARG A 415 -33.17 -13.64 -17.30
CA ARG A 415 -32.08 -13.55 -16.31
C ARG A 415 -31.72 -14.91 -15.72
N SER A 416 -32.72 -15.71 -15.35
CA SER A 416 -32.51 -17.06 -14.79
C SER A 416 -31.85 -18.01 -15.80
N PHE A 417 -32.30 -17.97 -17.06
CA PHE A 417 -31.69 -18.70 -18.16
C PHE A 417 -30.24 -18.25 -18.39
N MET A 418 -29.99 -16.94 -18.45
CA MET A 418 -28.64 -16.40 -18.66
C MET A 418 -27.70 -16.73 -17.51
N ALA A 419 -28.17 -16.78 -16.26
CA ALA A 419 -27.37 -17.21 -15.12
C ALA A 419 -26.90 -18.67 -15.27
N GLY A 420 -27.81 -19.58 -15.63
CA GLY A 420 -27.46 -20.99 -15.87
C GLY A 420 -26.59 -21.18 -17.10
N PHE A 421 -26.91 -20.48 -18.19
CA PHE A 421 -26.13 -20.51 -19.43
C PHE A 421 -24.72 -19.98 -19.22
N ASN A 422 -24.55 -18.84 -18.54
CA ASN A 422 -23.25 -18.21 -18.31
C ASN A 422 -22.33 -19.11 -17.49
N ASN A 423 -22.85 -19.76 -16.44
CA ASN A 423 -22.08 -20.70 -15.63
C ASN A 423 -21.46 -21.80 -16.52
N VAL A 424 -22.26 -22.40 -17.41
CA VAL A 424 -21.74 -23.43 -18.33
C VAL A 424 -20.85 -22.84 -19.42
N TYR A 425 -21.24 -21.70 -20.01
CA TYR A 425 -20.56 -21.08 -21.14
C TYR A 425 -19.14 -20.61 -20.79
N TYR A 426 -18.96 -19.97 -19.63
CA TYR A 426 -17.65 -19.44 -19.24
C TYR A 426 -16.68 -20.50 -18.71
N ILE A 427 -17.16 -21.69 -18.33
CA ILE A 427 -16.29 -22.84 -18.00
C ILE A 427 -15.39 -23.24 -19.19
N PHE A 428 -15.88 -23.14 -20.43
CA PHE A 428 -15.13 -23.62 -21.61
C PHE A 428 -14.85 -22.55 -22.68
N SER A 429 -15.60 -21.44 -22.70
CA SER A 429 -15.48 -20.44 -23.76
C SER A 429 -14.11 -19.75 -23.89
N PRO A 430 -13.35 -19.47 -22.81
CA PRO A 430 -12.00 -18.90 -22.95
C PRO A 430 -11.04 -19.85 -23.67
N HIS A 431 -11.13 -21.14 -23.37
CA HIS A 431 -10.30 -22.17 -24.00
C HIS A 431 -10.61 -22.29 -25.51
N ILE A 432 -11.89 -22.32 -25.87
CA ILE A 432 -12.31 -22.35 -27.29
C ILE A 432 -11.87 -21.07 -28.02
N ALA A 433 -12.06 -19.89 -27.41
CA ALA A 433 -11.64 -18.62 -27.99
C ALA A 433 -10.12 -18.51 -28.17
N ASP A 434 -9.32 -19.10 -27.28
CA ASP A 434 -7.87 -19.22 -27.44
C ASP A 434 -7.48 -20.19 -28.58
N MET A 435 -8.14 -21.34 -28.69
CA MET A 435 -7.96 -22.26 -29.81
C MET A 435 -8.28 -21.61 -31.16
N GLU A 436 -9.32 -20.78 -31.23
CA GLU A 436 -9.69 -20.02 -32.44
C GLU A 436 -8.63 -18.99 -32.83
N ARG A 437 -8.02 -18.31 -31.85
CA ARG A 437 -6.92 -17.35 -32.10
C ARG A 437 -5.66 -18.05 -32.61
N LYS A 438 -5.39 -19.27 -32.13
CA LYS A 438 -4.21 -20.06 -32.50
C LYS A 438 -4.37 -20.82 -33.83
N SER A 439 -5.60 -21.11 -34.26
CA SER A 439 -5.88 -21.91 -35.46
C SER A 439 -6.95 -21.27 -36.36
N PRO A 440 -6.56 -20.66 -37.49
CA PRO A 440 -7.50 -20.10 -38.46
C PRO A 440 -8.49 -21.13 -39.01
N VAL A 441 -8.07 -22.39 -39.15
CA VAL A 441 -8.93 -23.49 -39.60
C VAL A 441 -9.99 -23.82 -38.55
N PHE A 442 -9.61 -23.87 -37.28
CA PHE A 442 -10.54 -24.11 -36.18
C PHE A 442 -11.57 -22.98 -36.07
N ARG A 443 -11.14 -21.72 -36.23
CA ARG A 443 -12.03 -20.56 -36.29
C ARG A 443 -13.11 -20.67 -37.38
N GLU A 444 -12.76 -21.12 -38.59
CA GLU A 444 -13.76 -21.32 -39.66
C GLU A 444 -14.74 -22.47 -39.35
N VAL A 445 -14.29 -23.51 -38.64
CA VAL A 445 -15.16 -24.59 -38.15
C VAL A 445 -16.15 -24.07 -37.10
N VAL A 446 -15.67 -23.28 -36.13
CA VAL A 446 -16.53 -22.65 -35.12
C VAL A 446 -17.52 -21.69 -35.78
N LYS A 447 -17.09 -20.91 -36.77
CA LYS A 447 -17.97 -20.04 -37.56
C LYS A 447 -19.09 -20.79 -38.26
N LEU A 448 -18.76 -21.93 -38.88
CA LEU A 448 -19.76 -22.80 -39.50
C LEU A 448 -20.73 -23.35 -38.45
N ALA A 449 -20.23 -23.71 -37.27
CA ALA A 449 -21.04 -24.23 -36.17
C ALA A 449 -21.97 -23.17 -35.55
N LEU A 450 -21.56 -21.89 -35.47
CA LEU A 450 -22.39 -20.81 -34.92
C LEU A 450 -23.47 -20.32 -35.90
N THR A 451 -23.25 -20.49 -37.21
CA THR A 451 -24.11 -19.90 -38.25
C THR A 451 -25.58 -20.33 -38.14
N PRO A 452 -25.93 -21.62 -37.99
CA PRO A 452 -27.33 -22.03 -37.87
C PRO A 452 -28.01 -21.40 -36.65
N MET A 453 -27.31 -21.30 -35.51
CA MET A 453 -27.86 -20.68 -34.30
C MET A 453 -28.17 -19.20 -34.52
N LEU A 454 -27.22 -18.45 -35.11
CA LEU A 454 -27.40 -17.03 -35.42
C LEU A 454 -28.57 -16.76 -36.38
N LEU A 455 -28.93 -17.70 -37.24
CA LEU A 455 -30.09 -17.56 -38.13
C LEU A 455 -31.44 -17.69 -37.40
N THR A 456 -31.45 -18.32 -36.23
CA THR A 456 -32.68 -18.62 -35.48
C THR A 456 -32.98 -17.59 -34.41
N LEU A 457 -31.93 -16.95 -33.90
CA LEU A 457 -31.99 -15.95 -32.86
C LEU A 457 -32.76 -14.66 -33.21
N PRO A 458 -32.93 -14.20 -34.47
CA PRO A 458 -33.75 -13.01 -34.76
C PRO A 458 -35.21 -13.18 -34.32
N VAL A 459 -35.70 -14.41 -34.14
CA VAL A 459 -37.05 -14.65 -33.60
C VAL A 459 -37.21 -14.01 -32.21
N MET A 460 -36.14 -13.94 -31.42
CA MET A 460 -36.15 -13.31 -30.09
C MET A 460 -36.29 -11.79 -30.14
N SER A 461 -36.04 -11.14 -31.27
CA SER A 461 -36.16 -9.67 -31.37
C SER A 461 -37.61 -9.19 -31.20
N HIS A 462 -38.59 -10.09 -31.32
CA HIS A 462 -40.02 -9.81 -31.18
C HIS A 462 -40.56 -10.15 -29.78
N ALA A 463 -39.71 -10.56 -28.83
CA ALA A 463 -40.12 -10.93 -27.49
C ALA A 463 -39.96 -9.74 -26.52
N ASP A 464 -41.03 -8.97 -26.34
CA ASP A 464 -41.03 -7.75 -25.52
C ASP A 464 -41.61 -7.96 -24.10
N SER A 465 -42.15 -9.15 -23.83
CA SER A 465 -42.75 -9.52 -22.55
C SER A 465 -42.21 -10.85 -22.00
N GLU A 466 -42.36 -11.06 -20.69
CA GLU A 466 -41.98 -12.29 -19.98
C GLU A 466 -42.53 -13.56 -20.65
N TYR A 467 -43.81 -13.52 -21.06
CA TYR A 467 -44.47 -14.64 -21.73
C TYR A 467 -43.88 -14.90 -23.12
N GLU A 468 -43.54 -13.85 -23.86
CA GLU A 468 -42.96 -13.96 -25.19
C GLU A 468 -41.51 -14.45 -25.13
N VAL A 469 -40.70 -14.02 -24.15
CA VAL A 469 -39.34 -14.53 -23.96
C VAL A 469 -39.37 -16.03 -23.69
N LEU A 470 -40.30 -16.49 -22.85
CA LEU A 470 -40.45 -17.91 -22.56
C LEU A 470 -40.90 -18.72 -23.79
N THR A 471 -41.93 -18.25 -24.51
CA THR A 471 -42.49 -18.98 -25.66
C THR A 471 -41.55 -19.00 -26.87
N HIS A 472 -40.99 -17.85 -27.25
CA HIS A 472 -40.02 -17.76 -28.34
C HIS A 472 -38.71 -18.45 -27.97
N GLY A 473 -38.25 -18.30 -26.71
CA GLY A 473 -37.03 -18.94 -26.21
C GLY A 473 -37.08 -20.47 -26.29
N ILE A 474 -38.19 -21.08 -25.86
CA ILE A 474 -38.42 -22.54 -26.00
C ILE A 474 -38.42 -22.94 -27.48
N GLY A 475 -39.04 -22.14 -28.36
CA GLY A 475 -39.04 -22.38 -29.81
C GLY A 475 -37.64 -22.37 -30.41
N VAL A 476 -36.81 -21.38 -30.06
CA VAL A 476 -35.42 -21.27 -30.52
C VAL A 476 -34.58 -22.44 -30.00
N LEU A 477 -34.73 -22.83 -28.73
CA LEU A 477 -34.03 -23.99 -28.17
C LEU A 477 -34.41 -25.29 -28.90
N ALA A 478 -35.71 -25.52 -29.14
CA ALA A 478 -36.18 -26.69 -29.86
C ALA A 478 -35.65 -26.76 -31.29
N LEU A 479 -35.58 -25.61 -31.98
CA LEU A 479 -35.10 -25.53 -33.35
C LEU A 479 -33.58 -25.77 -33.43
N ASN A 480 -32.80 -25.23 -32.47
CA ASN A 480 -31.37 -25.51 -32.36
C ASN A 480 -31.09 -26.98 -32.00
N LEU A 481 -31.85 -27.59 -31.09
CA LEU A 481 -31.75 -29.02 -30.79
C LEU A 481 -32.06 -29.89 -32.02
N GLY A 482 -33.06 -29.50 -32.82
CA GLY A 482 -33.36 -30.17 -34.09
C GLY A 482 -32.19 -30.12 -35.08
N MET A 483 -31.53 -28.97 -35.21
CA MET A 483 -30.41 -28.78 -36.13
C MET A 483 -29.12 -29.48 -35.67
N TYR A 484 -28.75 -29.35 -34.40
CA TYR A 484 -27.46 -29.87 -33.91
C TYR A 484 -27.50 -31.32 -33.45
N VAL A 485 -28.68 -31.86 -33.14
CA VAL A 485 -28.81 -33.23 -32.63
C VAL A 485 -29.61 -34.11 -33.59
N ALA A 486 -30.84 -33.71 -33.92
CA ALA A 486 -31.75 -34.59 -34.67
C ALA A 486 -31.33 -34.77 -36.14
N ALA A 487 -30.98 -33.70 -36.86
CA ALA A 487 -30.59 -33.79 -38.27
C ALA A 487 -29.30 -34.64 -38.49
N PRO A 488 -28.20 -34.45 -37.73
CA PRO A 488 -27.04 -35.33 -37.80
C PRO A 488 -27.38 -36.78 -37.43
N ALA A 489 -28.20 -37.03 -36.41
CA ALA A 489 -28.59 -38.38 -36.01
C ALA A 489 -29.39 -39.12 -37.11
N VAL A 490 -30.30 -38.43 -37.80
CA VAL A 490 -31.06 -38.99 -38.92
C VAL A 490 -30.15 -39.29 -40.12
N LEU A 491 -29.19 -38.41 -40.42
CA LEU A 491 -28.21 -38.64 -41.48
C LEU A 491 -27.31 -39.84 -41.16
N VAL A 492 -26.79 -39.95 -39.94
CA VAL A 492 -25.97 -41.09 -39.49
C VAL A 492 -26.79 -42.38 -39.55
N TYR A 493 -28.02 -42.37 -39.05
CA TYR A 493 -28.93 -43.51 -39.13
C TYR A 493 -29.22 -43.91 -40.59
N GLY A 494 -29.46 -42.94 -41.48
CA GLY A 494 -29.66 -43.17 -42.91
C GLY A 494 -28.43 -43.73 -43.62
N MET A 495 -27.21 -43.30 -43.24
CA MET A 495 -25.96 -43.84 -43.76
C MET A 495 -25.69 -45.26 -43.28
N ILE A 496 -25.98 -45.56 -42.01
CA ILE A 496 -25.87 -46.91 -41.44
C ILE A 496 -26.88 -47.85 -42.13
N LYS A 497 -28.11 -47.41 -42.34
CA LYS A 497 -29.16 -48.19 -43.01
C LYS A 497 -28.92 -48.40 -44.51
N ARG A 498 -28.17 -47.52 -45.19
CA ARG A 498 -27.76 -47.70 -46.61
C ARG A 498 -26.54 -48.61 -46.78
N ARG A 499 -25.83 -48.93 -45.69
CA ARG A 499 -24.67 -49.84 -45.67
C ARG A 499 -25.05 -51.28 -45.26
N GLN A 500 -26.30 -51.49 -44.83
CA GLN A 500 -26.96 -52.79 -44.72
C GLN A 500 -27.82 -53.00 -45.97
#